data_AF-A0A8K0N7U9-F1
#
_entry.id   AF-A0A8K0N7U9-F1
#
_cell.length_a   1.000
_cell.length_b   1.000
_cell.length_c   1.000
_cell.angle_alpha   90.00
_cell.angle_beta   90.00
_cell.angle_gamma   90.00
#
_symmetry.space_group_name_H-M   'P 1'
#
loop_
_entity.id
_entity.type
_entity.pdbx_description
1 polymer ?
#
loop_
_entity_poly.entity_id
_entity_poly.type
_entity_poly.pdbx_seq_one_letter_code
_entity_poly.pdbx_strand_id
1 'polypeptide(L)'
;MDTGSGDVCTLPEDCISRVISLTSPVDSCRSAVVCTTFHSAAMSDTVWERFLPPDYRSILSRAVHPVEYSSKKELFFRLCEPILIKDGNMSFSLVKSSGVKCYMLSARQLFIVWGDTPHYWCWHPLPDSRLSCSSLVVLRVNELFFFTVKTVQIIFYCYGLYHGIPNKNVTISSKRFSEVAELVRVCWLEIQGKIESSVLTPKTTYAAYLIFKVDQHSRGLGSPNQETTVKLGAQVSTHTVNVQPIVAERQSHRHRRNFLNLIWDAILEGHTDTEENKIAARAPQARADGWMEMEMGEFYNDEGEDGEVEMSFMEVEGGHWKSGLIIQGIEIRPKK
;
A
#
# COMPACT_ATOMS: atom_id res chain seq x y z
N MET A 1 -3.73 58.39 23.79
CA MET A 1 -4.54 57.48 22.97
C MET A 1 -3.90 56.13 23.12
N ASP A 2 -4.49 55.30 23.98
CA ASP A 2 -4.00 53.96 24.27
C ASP A 2 -4.34 53.11 23.04
N THR A 3 -3.35 52.85 22.18
CA THR A 3 -3.52 51.89 21.10
C THR A 3 -3.49 50.51 21.76
N GLY A 4 -4.66 50.07 22.24
CA GLY A 4 -4.92 48.72 22.73
C GLY A 4 -4.74 47.70 21.61
N SER A 5 -3.48 47.51 21.19
CA SER A 5 -3.06 46.39 20.39
C SER A 5 -3.06 45.18 21.31
N GLY A 6 -4.20 44.49 21.38
CA GLY A 6 -4.32 43.24 22.14
C GLY A 6 -3.28 42.24 21.62
N ASP A 7 -2.27 41.95 22.43
CA ASP A 7 -1.28 40.93 22.12
C ASP A 7 -1.96 39.56 22.18
N VAL A 8 -1.92 38.83 21.06
CA VAL A 8 -2.52 37.50 20.92
C VAL A 8 -1.97 36.50 21.95
N CYS A 9 -0.75 36.72 22.45
CA CYS A 9 -0.12 35.89 23.48
C CYS A 9 -0.72 36.06 24.88
N THR A 10 -1.58 37.07 25.09
CA THR A 10 -2.30 37.31 26.34
C THR A 10 -3.65 36.58 26.42
N LEU A 11 -4.09 35.94 25.32
CA LEU A 11 -5.31 35.14 25.32
C LEU A 11 -5.17 33.91 26.23
N PRO A 12 -6.25 33.47 26.90
CA PRO A 12 -6.23 32.22 27.67
C PRO A 12 -5.83 31.02 26.82
N GLU A 13 -5.06 30.10 27.42
CA GLU A 13 -4.56 28.90 26.74
C GLU A 13 -5.70 28.06 26.13
N ASP A 14 -6.85 27.97 26.80
CA ASP A 14 -8.02 27.24 26.31
C ASP A 14 -8.59 27.85 25.02
N CYS A 15 -8.58 29.20 24.90
CA CYS A 15 -9.01 29.88 23.69
C CYS A 15 -8.07 29.58 22.53
N ILE A 16 -6.76 29.66 22.78
CA ILE A 16 -5.73 29.36 21.79
C ILE A 16 -5.81 27.89 21.37
N SER A 17 -5.92 26.97 22.33
CA SER A 17 -6.06 25.52 22.09
C SER A 17 -7.27 25.22 21.23
N ARG A 18 -8.42 25.84 21.52
CA ARG A 18 -9.63 25.65 20.71
C ARG A 18 -9.43 26.10 19.26
N VAL A 19 -8.81 27.25 19.04
CA VAL A 19 -8.51 27.74 17.68
C VAL A 19 -7.52 26.81 16.98
N ILE A 20 -6.42 26.45 17.63
CA ILE A 20 -5.40 25.55 17.04
C ILE A 20 -5.99 24.17 16.74
N SER A 21 -6.90 23.65 17.55
CA SER A 21 -7.53 22.35 17.32
C SER A 21 -8.41 22.29 16.06
N LEU A 22 -8.74 23.44 15.47
CA LEU A 22 -9.50 23.57 14.22
C LEU A 22 -8.60 23.79 12.99
N THR A 23 -7.27 23.82 13.17
CA THR A 23 -6.31 23.96 12.07
C THR A 23 -5.73 22.59 11.68
N SER A 24 -4.66 22.55 10.88
CA SER A 24 -3.95 21.31 10.56
C SER A 24 -2.90 20.95 11.63
N PRO A 25 -2.47 19.68 11.72
CA PRO A 25 -1.32 19.29 12.55
C PRO A 25 -0.04 20.09 12.25
N VAL A 26 0.14 20.47 10.98
CA VAL A 26 1.28 21.29 10.53
C VAL A 26 1.16 22.72 11.09
N ASP A 27 -0.03 23.30 11.02
CA ASP A 27 -0.25 24.65 11.54
C ASP A 27 -0.17 24.70 13.05
N SER A 28 -0.63 23.68 13.77
CA SER A 28 -0.39 23.54 15.21
C SER A 28 1.10 23.57 15.55
N CYS A 29 1.93 22.82 14.82
CA CYS A 29 3.38 22.85 15.02
C CYS A 29 3.99 24.23 14.73
N ARG A 30 3.49 24.94 13.72
CA ARG A 30 3.92 26.32 13.39
C ARG A 30 3.46 27.34 14.43
N SER A 31 2.27 27.17 14.99
CA SER A 31 1.74 28.01 16.06
C SER A 31 2.59 27.93 17.33
N ALA A 32 3.20 26.77 17.60
CA ALA A 32 3.98 26.55 18.81
C ALA A 32 5.22 27.45 18.97
N VAL A 33 5.73 28.05 17.89
CA VAL A 33 6.92 28.93 17.96
C VAL A 33 6.59 30.41 18.17
N VAL A 34 5.32 30.77 18.28
CA VAL A 34 4.89 32.18 18.43
C VAL A 34 5.26 32.74 19.80
N CYS A 35 4.85 32.05 20.88
CA CYS A 35 5.15 32.40 22.27
C CYS A 35 4.85 31.22 23.19
N THR A 36 5.16 31.32 24.49
CA THR A 36 5.01 30.24 25.47
C THR A 36 3.57 29.74 25.63
N THR A 37 2.58 30.63 25.62
CA THR A 37 1.15 30.27 25.70
C THR A 37 0.72 29.46 24.48
N PHE A 38 1.15 29.89 23.29
CA PHE A 38 0.92 29.16 22.04
C PHE A 38 1.64 27.82 22.00
N HIS A 39 2.88 27.75 22.51
CA HIS A 39 3.60 26.50 22.65
C HIS A 39 2.83 25.51 23.53
N SER A 40 2.40 25.93 24.72
CA SER A 40 1.63 25.08 25.63
C SER A 40 0.34 24.57 24.98
N ALA A 41 -0.47 25.50 24.45
CA ALA A 41 -1.71 25.19 23.76
C ALA A 41 -1.52 24.21 22.59
N ALA A 42 -0.56 24.49 21.70
CA ALA A 42 -0.30 23.69 20.51
C ALA A 42 0.22 22.28 20.82
N MET A 43 0.86 22.09 21.98
CA MET A 43 1.40 20.79 22.40
C MET A 43 0.42 20.01 23.28
N SER A 44 -0.74 20.59 23.62
CA SER A 44 -1.71 19.97 24.52
C SER A 44 -2.43 18.76 23.90
N ASP A 45 -2.71 17.76 24.72
CA ASP A 45 -3.47 16.58 24.28
C ASP A 45 -4.89 16.94 23.83
N THR A 46 -5.49 18.02 24.33
CA THR A 46 -6.78 18.53 23.89
C THR A 46 -6.78 18.90 22.40
N VAL A 47 -5.69 19.53 21.93
CA VAL A 47 -5.49 19.85 20.50
C VAL A 47 -5.28 18.58 19.70
N TRP A 48 -4.34 17.71 20.13
CA TRP A 48 -3.95 16.55 19.34
C TRP A 48 -5.00 15.43 19.32
N GLU A 49 -5.90 15.35 20.31
CA GLU A 49 -7.07 14.46 20.26
C GLU A 49 -8.01 14.82 19.08
N ARG A 50 -8.05 16.09 18.63
CA ARG A 50 -8.86 16.51 17.47
C ARG A 50 -8.25 16.11 16.13
N PHE A 51 -6.94 15.91 16.07
CA PHE A 51 -6.24 15.46 14.86
C PHE A 51 -6.23 13.93 14.72
N LEU A 52 -6.51 13.21 15.81
CA LEU A 52 -6.67 11.77 15.77
C LEU A 52 -8.06 11.40 15.26
N PRO A 53 -8.21 10.29 14.51
CA PRO A 53 -9.52 9.80 14.14
C PRO A 53 -10.37 9.46 15.37
N PRO A 54 -11.67 9.77 15.40
CA PRO A 54 -12.52 9.50 16.57
C PRO A 54 -12.49 8.04 17.07
N ASP A 55 -12.23 7.10 16.17
CA ASP A 55 -12.15 5.66 16.38
C ASP A 55 -10.72 5.13 16.62
N TYR A 56 -9.71 5.98 16.87
CA TYR A 56 -8.32 5.53 17.06
C TYR A 56 -8.17 4.43 18.13
N ARG A 57 -8.98 4.45 19.20
CA ARG A 57 -8.95 3.41 20.25
C ARG A 57 -9.33 2.03 19.70
N SER A 58 -10.31 1.97 18.81
CA SER A 58 -10.74 0.75 18.12
C SER A 58 -9.68 0.27 17.12
N ILE A 59 -9.01 1.21 16.45
CA ILE A 59 -7.88 0.89 15.57
C ILE A 59 -6.72 0.28 16.38
N LEU A 60 -6.37 0.88 17.52
CA LEU A 60 -5.30 0.41 18.39
C LEU A 60 -5.59 -0.97 19.01
N SER A 61 -6.84 -1.27 19.39
CA SER A 61 -7.20 -2.59 19.92
C SER A 61 -7.07 -3.71 18.88
N ARG A 62 -7.09 -3.35 17.59
CA ARG A 62 -6.94 -4.28 16.45
C ARG A 62 -5.50 -4.35 15.94
N ALA A 63 -4.58 -3.59 16.52
CA ALA A 63 -3.18 -3.59 16.11
C ALA A 63 -2.50 -4.90 16.51
N VAL A 64 -1.69 -5.45 15.60
CA VAL A 64 -0.94 -6.70 15.85
C VAL A 64 0.10 -6.51 16.95
N HIS A 65 0.68 -5.30 17.04
CA HIS A 65 1.65 -4.93 18.07
C HIS A 65 1.14 -3.73 18.85
N PRO A 66 1.25 -3.73 20.20
CA PRO A 66 0.88 -2.57 21.00
C PRO A 66 1.62 -1.30 20.56
N VAL A 67 0.87 -0.21 20.41
CA VAL A 67 1.42 1.12 20.12
C VAL A 67 1.53 1.88 21.44
N GLU A 68 2.74 1.92 21.99
CA GLU A 68 3.05 2.69 23.20
C GLU A 68 3.18 4.18 22.86
N TYR A 69 2.58 5.04 23.68
CA TYR A 69 2.66 6.50 23.57
C TYR A 69 2.50 7.18 24.93
N SER A 70 3.16 8.33 25.10
CA SER A 70 3.12 9.18 26.31
C SER A 70 2.24 10.44 26.15
N SER A 71 1.89 10.79 24.91
CA SER A 71 1.01 11.93 24.58
C SER A 71 0.22 11.65 23.30
N LYS A 72 -0.84 12.42 23.06
CA LYS A 72 -1.64 12.33 21.82
C LYS A 72 -0.88 12.80 20.59
N LYS A 73 0.02 13.76 20.77
CA LYS A 73 0.97 14.16 19.74
C LYS A 73 1.88 13.00 19.34
N GLU A 74 2.47 12.31 20.32
CA GLU A 74 3.29 11.14 20.04
C GLU A 74 2.49 10.07 19.30
N LEU A 75 1.28 9.76 19.79
CA LEU A 75 0.38 8.81 19.14
C LEU A 75 0.11 9.19 17.68
N PHE A 76 -0.20 10.46 17.39
CA PHE A 76 -0.45 10.91 16.02
C PHE A 76 0.73 10.60 15.09
N PHE A 77 1.95 10.94 15.51
CA PHE A 77 3.15 10.66 14.70
C PHE A 77 3.46 9.16 14.59
N ARG A 78 3.17 8.37 15.63
CA ARG A 78 3.26 6.90 15.54
C ARG A 78 2.30 6.34 14.50
N LEU A 79 1.08 6.87 14.44
CA LEU A 79 0.05 6.46 13.46
C LEU A 79 0.31 7.03 12.07
N CYS A 80 1.19 8.01 11.89
CA CYS A 80 1.66 8.41 10.55
C CYS A 80 2.50 7.31 9.88
N GLU A 81 3.11 6.43 10.68
CA GLU A 81 3.81 5.25 10.19
C GLU A 81 2.82 4.08 10.10
N PRO A 82 2.88 3.25 9.04
CA PRO A 82 2.00 2.10 8.92
C PRO A 82 2.10 1.14 10.11
N ILE A 83 0.95 0.83 10.69
CA ILE A 83 0.77 -0.25 11.66
C ILE A 83 -0.06 -1.36 11.06
N LEU A 84 0.22 -2.60 11.43
CA LEU A 84 -0.54 -3.75 10.98
C LEU A 84 -1.77 -3.97 11.87
N ILE A 85 -2.91 -4.24 11.24
CA ILE A 85 -4.20 -4.54 11.86
C ILE A 85 -4.84 -5.76 11.19
N LYS A 86 -5.95 -6.27 11.75
CA LYS A 86 -6.68 -7.46 11.23
C LYS A 86 -5.71 -8.63 10.98
N ASP A 87 -5.07 -9.12 12.04
CA ASP A 87 -4.14 -10.26 12.01
C ASP A 87 -2.95 -10.09 11.05
N GLY A 88 -2.60 -8.85 10.71
CA GLY A 88 -1.46 -8.56 9.83
C GLY A 88 -1.82 -8.46 8.35
N ASN A 89 -3.09 -8.62 7.98
CA ASN A 89 -3.52 -8.62 6.59
C ASN A 89 -3.92 -7.24 6.07
N MET A 90 -4.00 -6.24 6.95
CA MET A 90 -4.22 -4.84 6.57
C MET A 90 -3.25 -3.94 7.32
N SER A 91 -2.88 -2.82 6.71
CA SER A 91 -2.16 -1.75 7.41
C SER A 91 -3.01 -0.49 7.51
N PHE A 92 -2.76 0.29 8.55
CA PHE A 92 -3.37 1.58 8.81
C PHE A 92 -2.30 2.64 9.01
N SER A 93 -2.50 3.83 8.45
CA SER A 93 -1.71 5.01 8.79
C SER A 93 -2.52 6.31 8.64
N LEU A 94 -1.94 7.43 9.07
CA LEU A 94 -2.47 8.78 8.91
C LEU A 94 -1.61 9.57 7.94
N VAL A 95 -2.25 10.37 7.10
CA VAL A 95 -1.56 11.41 6.32
C VAL A 95 -1.04 12.47 7.28
N LYS A 96 0.28 12.56 7.43
CA LYS A 96 0.95 13.47 8.39
C LYS A 96 0.48 14.93 8.32
N SER A 97 0.13 15.42 7.14
CA SER A 97 -0.30 16.82 6.95
C SER A 97 -1.75 17.10 7.33
N SER A 98 -2.62 16.09 7.31
CA SER A 98 -4.08 16.29 7.46
C SER A 98 -4.74 15.39 8.50
N GLY A 99 -4.10 14.32 8.97
CA GLY A 99 -4.70 13.34 9.87
C GLY A 99 -5.76 12.43 9.21
N VAL A 100 -5.86 12.47 7.88
CA VAL A 100 -6.80 11.63 7.13
C VAL A 100 -6.28 10.19 7.08
N LYS A 101 -7.17 9.21 7.20
CA LYS A 101 -6.81 7.78 7.25
C LYS A 101 -6.30 7.27 5.90
N CYS A 102 -5.34 6.37 5.95
CA CYS A 102 -4.90 5.53 4.84
C CYS A 102 -4.99 4.06 5.25
N TYR A 103 -5.32 3.20 4.30
CA TYR A 103 -5.32 1.75 4.49
C TYR A 103 -4.58 1.05 3.37
N MET A 104 -3.99 -0.09 3.66
CA MET A 104 -3.52 -1.00 2.62
C MET A 104 -4.04 -2.40 2.91
N LEU A 105 -4.63 -3.04 1.91
CA LEU A 105 -4.98 -4.46 1.93
C LEU A 105 -3.74 -5.23 1.47
N SER A 106 -3.26 -6.18 2.28
CA SER A 106 -2.19 -7.09 1.85
C SER A 106 -2.70 -8.02 0.75
N ALA A 107 -1.79 -8.63 -0.01
CA ALA A 107 -2.14 -9.68 -0.97
C ALA A 107 -2.98 -10.81 -0.37
N ARG A 108 -2.79 -11.13 0.93
CA ARG A 108 -3.57 -12.13 1.67
C ARG A 108 -5.01 -11.71 1.96
N GLN A 109 -5.28 -10.40 1.98
CA GLN A 109 -6.62 -9.85 2.13
C GLN A 109 -7.37 -9.74 0.79
N LEU A 110 -6.66 -9.92 -0.34
CA LEU A 110 -7.24 -9.85 -1.67
C LEU A 110 -7.84 -11.19 -2.08
N PHE A 111 -8.92 -11.12 -2.85
CA PHE A 111 -9.38 -12.26 -3.62
C PHE A 111 -8.54 -12.36 -4.89
N ILE A 112 -7.83 -13.47 -5.06
CA ILE A 112 -6.99 -13.73 -6.23
C ILE A 112 -7.51 -15.02 -6.88
N VAL A 113 -7.91 -14.95 -8.15
CA VAL A 113 -8.38 -16.14 -8.87
C VAL A 113 -7.26 -17.17 -8.94
N TRP A 114 -7.57 -18.36 -8.42
CA TRP A 114 -6.65 -19.47 -8.18
C TRP A 114 -5.43 -19.16 -7.30
N GLY A 115 -5.52 -18.14 -6.43
CA GLY A 115 -4.44 -17.75 -5.51
C GLY A 115 -3.93 -18.90 -4.62
N ASP A 116 -4.79 -19.84 -4.28
CA ASP A 116 -4.44 -21.03 -3.46
C ASP A 116 -3.92 -22.22 -4.30
N THR A 117 -3.74 -22.03 -5.61
CA THR A 117 -3.25 -23.08 -6.52
C THR A 117 -1.76 -22.86 -6.83
N PRO A 118 -0.84 -23.69 -6.28
CA PRO A 118 0.60 -23.47 -6.39
C PRO A 118 1.17 -23.47 -7.82
N HIS A 119 0.43 -24.02 -8.78
CA HIS A 119 0.81 -23.99 -10.20
C HIS A 119 0.63 -22.60 -10.84
N TYR A 120 -0.19 -21.75 -10.23
CA TYR A 120 -0.59 -20.45 -10.76
C TYR A 120 -0.05 -19.30 -9.92
N TRP A 121 -0.01 -19.48 -8.60
CA TRP A 121 0.48 -18.49 -7.65
C TRP A 121 1.43 -19.12 -6.63
N CYS A 122 2.51 -18.42 -6.33
CA CYS A 122 3.40 -18.73 -5.23
C CYS A 122 3.29 -17.65 -4.17
N TRP A 123 3.41 -18.02 -2.90
CA TRP A 123 3.39 -17.08 -1.80
C TRP A 123 4.74 -17.06 -1.14
N HIS A 124 5.36 -15.88 -1.12
CA HIS A 124 6.68 -15.70 -0.56
C HIS A 124 6.56 -14.96 0.76
N PRO A 125 7.26 -15.42 1.81
CA PRO A 125 7.52 -14.52 2.92
C PRO A 125 8.29 -13.33 2.36
N LEU A 126 8.01 -12.12 2.81
CA LEU A 126 8.84 -10.95 2.54
C LEU A 126 10.02 -11.01 3.52
N PRO A 127 11.23 -11.49 3.13
CA PRO A 127 12.35 -11.38 4.04
C PRO A 127 12.76 -9.91 4.11
N ASP A 128 13.10 -9.43 5.30
CA ASP A 128 13.83 -8.17 5.45
C ASP A 128 15.18 -8.32 4.72
N SER A 129 15.21 -7.82 3.48
CA SER A 129 16.35 -7.71 2.56
C SER A 129 16.82 -8.99 1.83
N ARG A 130 16.95 -8.82 0.50
CA ARG A 130 17.70 -9.61 -0.48
C ARG A 130 17.31 -11.09 -0.66
N LEU A 131 16.31 -11.37 -1.49
CA LEU A 131 16.38 -12.55 -2.37
C LEU A 131 15.76 -12.25 -3.74
N SER A 132 16.61 -12.34 -4.77
CA SER A 132 16.24 -12.71 -6.12
C SER A 132 15.63 -14.12 -6.09
N CYS A 133 14.38 -14.25 -6.51
CA CYS A 133 13.76 -15.55 -6.76
C CYS A 133 14.25 -16.05 -8.13
N SER A 134 15.48 -16.54 -8.19
CA SER A 134 15.91 -17.45 -9.23
C SER A 134 16.59 -18.62 -8.54
N SER A 135 16.01 -19.81 -8.70
CA SER A 135 16.47 -21.11 -8.19
C SER A 135 16.04 -21.51 -6.78
N LEU A 136 14.73 -21.71 -6.56
CA LEU A 136 14.27 -22.74 -5.63
C LEU A 136 13.34 -23.71 -6.37
N VAL A 137 13.95 -24.77 -6.91
CA VAL A 137 13.23 -25.94 -7.40
C VAL A 137 12.68 -26.66 -6.17
N VAL A 138 11.38 -26.47 -5.89
CA VAL A 138 10.67 -27.30 -4.92
C VAL A 138 10.37 -28.63 -5.61
N LEU A 139 11.25 -29.62 -5.43
CA LEU A 139 10.94 -31.00 -5.79
C LEU A 139 9.91 -31.56 -4.80
N ARG A 140 8.63 -31.52 -5.19
CA ARG A 140 7.58 -32.38 -4.60
C ARG A 140 7.82 -33.80 -5.09
N VAL A 141 8.24 -34.70 -4.22
CA VAL A 141 8.20 -36.15 -4.49
C VAL A 141 7.17 -36.75 -3.55
N ASN A 142 5.99 -37.06 -4.09
CA ASN A 142 4.94 -37.82 -3.41
C ASN A 142 4.86 -39.23 -4.01
N GLU A 143 4.52 -40.17 -3.13
CA GLU A 143 4.14 -41.59 -3.30
C GLU A 143 5.28 -42.64 -3.16
N LEU A 144 5.10 -43.45 -2.11
CA LEU A 144 5.92 -44.56 -1.61
C LEU A 144 5.80 -45.82 -2.47
N PHE A 145 6.81 -46.70 -2.49
CA PHE A 145 6.73 -48.09 -1.96
C PHE A 145 8.07 -48.84 -2.15
N PHE A 146 8.40 -49.66 -1.14
CA PHE A 146 9.63 -50.43 -0.95
C PHE A 146 9.79 -51.60 -1.95
N PHE A 147 11.04 -51.96 -2.33
CA PHE A 147 11.58 -53.34 -2.25
C PHE A 147 13.13 -53.37 -2.33
N THR A 148 13.71 -54.14 -1.41
CA THR A 148 15.08 -54.57 -1.07
C THR A 148 16.02 -54.82 -2.28
N VAL A 149 17.34 -54.56 -2.30
CA VAL A 149 18.43 -55.40 -1.71
C VAL A 149 19.77 -54.65 -1.56
N LYS A 150 20.35 -54.75 -0.34
CA LYS A 150 21.75 -54.67 0.11
C LYS A 150 22.52 -53.33 0.16
N THR A 151 22.60 -52.85 1.42
CA THR A 151 23.81 -52.36 2.12
C THR A 151 24.19 -50.89 1.93
N VAL A 152 23.77 -50.02 2.85
CA VAL A 152 24.57 -49.21 3.82
C VAL A 152 23.64 -48.15 4.41
N GLN A 153 23.53 -48.11 5.73
CA GLN A 153 22.68 -47.21 6.51
C GLN A 153 23.18 -45.75 6.48
N ILE A 154 22.27 -44.82 6.24
CA ILE A 154 22.33 -43.42 6.70
C ILE A 154 21.30 -43.30 7.81
N ILE A 155 21.70 -43.09 9.06
CA ILE A 155 20.98 -42.23 10.02
C ILE A 155 22.02 -41.61 10.97
N PHE A 156 21.82 -40.32 11.28
CA PHE A 156 22.50 -39.49 12.29
C PHE A 156 23.88 -38.97 11.92
N TYR A 157 23.92 -37.79 11.30
CA TYR A 157 24.78 -36.68 11.76
C TYR A 157 24.35 -35.39 11.06
N CYS A 158 23.45 -34.64 11.69
CA CYS A 158 23.37 -33.18 11.55
C CYS A 158 22.63 -32.57 12.76
N TYR A 159 22.86 -33.14 13.95
CA TYR A 159 22.77 -32.39 15.20
C TYR A 159 24.21 -32.08 15.61
N GLY A 160 24.54 -30.78 15.68
CA GLY A 160 25.80 -30.29 16.26
C GLY A 160 26.83 -29.80 15.26
N LEU A 161 26.69 -28.55 14.81
CA LEU A 161 27.79 -27.58 14.63
C LEU A 161 27.21 -26.20 14.22
N TYR A 162 26.47 -25.58 15.14
CA TYR A 162 26.42 -24.12 15.22
C TYR A 162 26.61 -23.76 16.70
N HIS A 163 27.89 -23.63 17.07
CA HIS A 163 28.28 -22.94 18.29
C HIS A 163 27.86 -21.46 18.18
N GLY A 164 27.41 -20.91 19.31
CA GLY A 164 26.68 -19.65 19.40
C GLY A 164 27.34 -18.46 18.73
N ILE A 165 26.60 -17.87 17.79
CA ILE A 165 26.61 -16.43 17.58
C ILE A 165 25.45 -15.90 18.43
N PRO A 166 25.66 -14.93 19.34
CA PRO A 166 24.57 -14.40 20.14
C PRO A 166 23.50 -13.86 19.19
N ASN A 167 22.25 -14.29 19.41
CA ASN A 167 21.06 -13.72 18.79
C ASN A 167 21.11 -12.20 18.97
N LYS A 168 21.65 -11.49 17.98
CA LYS A 168 21.14 -10.16 17.68
C LYS A 168 19.74 -10.45 17.22
N ASN A 169 18.77 -10.11 18.08
CA ASN A 169 17.36 -10.05 17.71
C ASN A 169 17.30 -9.44 16.32
N VAL A 170 17.06 -10.29 15.32
CA VAL A 170 16.61 -9.81 14.03
C VAL A 170 15.20 -9.36 14.34
N THR A 171 15.08 -8.09 14.74
CA THR A 171 13.82 -7.43 14.88
C THR A 171 13.23 -7.47 13.47
N ILE A 172 12.37 -8.45 13.21
CA ILE A 172 11.49 -8.43 12.05
C ILE A 172 10.89 -7.03 12.06
N SER A 173 11.02 -6.29 10.96
CA SER A 173 10.33 -5.01 10.82
C SER A 173 8.84 -5.32 10.84
N SER A 174 8.27 -5.30 12.04
CA SER A 174 6.91 -5.75 12.39
C SER A 174 5.79 -4.88 11.80
N LYS A 175 6.15 -4.02 10.85
CA LYS A 175 5.32 -3.05 10.15
C LYS A 175 4.97 -3.46 8.72
N ARG A 176 5.57 -4.54 8.19
CA ARG A 176 5.32 -5.01 6.82
C ARG A 176 4.49 -6.27 6.80
N PHE A 177 3.72 -6.46 5.73
CA PHE A 177 3.02 -7.71 5.48
C PHE A 177 3.98 -8.88 5.42
N SER A 178 3.58 -9.99 6.03
CA SER A 178 4.38 -11.21 6.13
C SER A 178 4.63 -11.85 4.78
N GLU A 179 3.68 -11.75 3.85
CA GLU A 179 3.70 -12.46 2.58
C GLU A 179 3.28 -11.58 1.39
N VAL A 180 3.79 -11.94 0.21
CA VAL A 180 3.41 -11.41 -1.10
C VAL A 180 2.97 -12.55 -2.02
N ALA A 181 2.13 -12.24 -3.00
CA ALA A 181 1.71 -13.20 -4.02
C ALA A 181 2.52 -13.00 -5.31
N GLU A 182 3.23 -14.02 -5.77
CA GLU A 182 3.89 -14.05 -7.07
C GLU A 182 3.08 -14.87 -8.07
N LEU A 183 2.79 -14.27 -9.22
CA LEU A 183 2.12 -14.92 -10.32
C LEU A 183 3.09 -15.84 -11.07
N VAL A 184 2.90 -17.15 -10.93
CA VAL A 184 3.73 -18.17 -11.61
C VAL A 184 3.35 -18.26 -13.08
N ARG A 185 2.07 -18.51 -13.40
CA ARG A 185 1.57 -18.53 -14.78
C ARG A 185 0.05 -18.59 -14.87
N VAL A 186 -0.64 -17.61 -15.48
CA VAL A 186 -2.10 -17.71 -15.74
C VAL A 186 -2.52 -17.12 -17.09
N CYS A 187 -3.55 -17.69 -17.71
CA CYS A 187 -4.25 -17.06 -18.84
C CYS A 187 -5.39 -16.12 -18.38
N TRP A 188 -5.96 -16.34 -17.19
CA TRP A 188 -6.97 -15.50 -16.55
C TRP A 188 -6.35 -14.81 -15.34
N LEU A 189 -6.17 -13.49 -15.40
CA LEU A 189 -5.65 -12.70 -14.28
C LEU A 189 -6.77 -11.88 -13.70
N GLU A 190 -7.09 -12.10 -12.42
CA GLU A 190 -8.12 -11.36 -11.72
C GLU A 190 -7.79 -11.28 -10.23
N ILE A 191 -7.72 -10.03 -9.76
CA ILE A 191 -7.43 -9.67 -8.38
C ILE A 191 -8.50 -8.68 -7.95
N GLN A 192 -9.11 -8.93 -6.80
CA GLN A 192 -10.13 -8.07 -6.23
C GLN A 192 -9.83 -7.75 -4.77
N GLY A 193 -10.15 -6.53 -4.37
CA GLY A 193 -10.05 -6.06 -2.99
C GLY A 193 -11.37 -5.42 -2.57
N LYS A 194 -11.73 -5.60 -1.29
CA LYS A 194 -12.91 -4.99 -0.69
C LYS A 194 -12.56 -4.34 0.63
N ILE A 195 -13.09 -3.16 0.88
CA ILE A 195 -12.98 -2.46 2.16
C ILE A 195 -14.28 -1.72 2.46
N GLU A 196 -14.75 -1.79 3.70
CA GLU A 196 -15.93 -1.04 4.15
C GLU A 196 -15.65 0.47 4.08
N SER A 197 -16.54 1.26 3.49
CA SER A 197 -16.40 2.73 3.38
C SER A 197 -16.40 3.41 4.76
N SER A 198 -17.09 2.82 5.74
CA SER A 198 -17.23 3.32 7.10
C SER A 198 -15.90 3.43 7.87
N VAL A 199 -14.88 2.65 7.49
CA VAL A 199 -13.55 2.73 8.14
C VAL A 199 -12.71 3.90 7.62
N LEU A 200 -13.08 4.48 6.47
CA LEU A 200 -12.43 5.62 5.85
C LEU A 200 -12.90 6.94 6.46
N THR A 201 -12.11 8.00 6.32
CA THR A 201 -12.56 9.35 6.69
C THR A 201 -13.66 9.81 5.73
N PRO A 202 -14.82 10.30 6.22
CA PRO A 202 -15.89 10.82 5.37
C PRO A 202 -15.46 12.14 4.69
N LYS A 203 -16.26 12.58 3.70
CA LYS A 203 -16.04 13.81 2.92
C LYS A 203 -14.66 13.91 2.31
N THR A 204 -14.14 12.79 1.84
CA THR A 204 -12.77 12.67 1.35
C THR A 204 -12.77 11.92 0.03
N THR A 205 -12.09 12.48 -0.96
CA THR A 205 -11.77 11.75 -2.20
C THR A 205 -10.58 10.84 -1.96
N TYR A 206 -10.74 9.56 -2.27
CA TYR A 206 -9.69 8.55 -2.20
C TYR A 206 -9.30 8.09 -3.59
N ALA A 207 -8.06 7.60 -3.71
CA ALA A 207 -7.63 6.78 -4.84
C ALA A 207 -7.05 5.46 -4.33
N ALA A 208 -7.28 4.40 -5.12
CA ALA A 208 -6.73 3.08 -4.90
C ALA A 208 -5.50 2.87 -5.79
N TYR A 209 -4.44 2.30 -5.22
CA TYR A 209 -3.17 2.05 -5.88
C TYR A 209 -2.79 0.58 -5.76
N LEU A 210 -2.50 -0.07 -6.88
CA LEU A 210 -1.89 -1.41 -6.86
C LEU A 210 -0.42 -1.27 -6.52
N ILE A 211 0.06 -1.99 -5.51
CA ILE A 211 1.46 -2.00 -5.10
C ILE A 211 2.09 -3.33 -5.48
N PHE A 212 3.07 -3.30 -6.40
CA PHE A 212 3.57 -4.50 -7.06
C PHE A 212 5.03 -4.39 -7.53
N LYS A 213 5.58 -5.53 -7.93
CA LYS A 213 6.85 -5.67 -8.64
C LYS A 213 6.63 -6.54 -9.87
N VAL A 214 7.54 -6.42 -10.82
CA VAL A 214 7.60 -7.28 -12.00
C VAL A 214 8.96 -7.96 -12.00
N ASP A 215 8.96 -9.29 -11.98
CA ASP A 215 10.18 -10.08 -12.12
C ASP A 215 10.83 -9.81 -13.48
N GLN A 216 12.16 -9.83 -13.51
CA GLN A 216 12.92 -9.58 -14.73
C GLN A 216 12.66 -10.62 -15.85
N HIS A 217 12.17 -11.81 -15.51
CA HIS A 217 11.79 -12.86 -16.45
C HIS A 217 10.27 -12.93 -16.68
N SER A 218 9.52 -11.87 -16.31
CA SER A 218 8.09 -11.78 -16.54
C SER A 218 7.74 -11.99 -18.01
N ARG A 219 6.54 -12.52 -18.26
CA ARG A 219 6.02 -12.74 -19.61
C ARG A 219 4.56 -12.36 -19.66
N GLY A 220 4.11 -11.89 -20.83
CA GLY A 220 2.70 -11.67 -21.12
C GLY A 220 2.04 -10.48 -20.41
N LEU A 221 2.73 -9.75 -19.53
CA LEU A 221 2.14 -8.62 -18.78
C LEU A 221 2.07 -7.31 -19.58
N GLY A 222 2.82 -7.21 -20.68
CA GLY A 222 2.86 -6.00 -21.50
C GLY A 222 1.74 -5.91 -22.56
N SER A 223 1.01 -7.01 -22.83
CA SER A 223 -0.08 -7.03 -23.80
C SER A 223 -0.96 -8.31 -23.68
N PRO A 224 -2.31 -8.18 -23.70
CA PRO A 224 -3.07 -6.93 -23.71
C PRO A 224 -2.90 -6.12 -22.43
N ASN A 225 -3.40 -4.88 -22.46
CA ASN A 225 -3.47 -4.05 -21.27
C ASN A 225 -4.47 -4.64 -20.27
N GLN A 226 -4.30 -4.31 -19.00
CA GLN A 226 -5.18 -4.71 -17.93
C GLN A 226 -6.28 -3.67 -17.72
N GLU A 227 -7.39 -4.09 -17.14
CA GLU A 227 -8.47 -3.21 -16.72
C GLU A 227 -8.47 -3.09 -15.19
N THR A 228 -8.65 -1.88 -14.69
CA THR A 228 -8.90 -1.61 -13.28
C THR A 228 -10.27 -0.98 -13.09
N THR A 229 -10.99 -1.39 -12.05
CA THR A 229 -12.22 -0.74 -11.64
C THR A 229 -12.20 -0.43 -10.15
N VAL A 230 -12.70 0.74 -9.75
CA VAL A 230 -12.98 1.12 -8.37
C VAL A 230 -14.43 1.55 -8.27
N LYS A 231 -15.18 0.99 -7.31
CA LYS A 231 -16.61 1.20 -7.17
C LYS A 231 -17.00 1.46 -5.72
N LEU A 232 -17.89 2.43 -5.51
CA LEU A 232 -18.59 2.67 -4.24
C LEU A 232 -20.02 3.08 -4.55
N GLY A 233 -21.00 2.25 -4.19
CA GLY A 233 -22.41 2.49 -4.52
C GLY A 233 -22.63 2.61 -6.03
N ALA A 234 -23.14 3.76 -6.47
CA ALA A 234 -23.34 4.08 -7.90
C ALA A 234 -22.09 4.65 -8.58
N GLN A 235 -21.06 5.05 -7.82
CA GLN A 235 -19.81 5.56 -8.37
C GLN A 235 -18.98 4.40 -8.92
N VAL A 236 -18.57 4.50 -10.18
CA VAL A 236 -17.71 3.52 -10.85
C VAL A 236 -16.63 4.26 -11.63
N SER A 237 -15.37 3.89 -11.38
CA SER A 237 -14.18 4.42 -12.03
C SER A 237 -13.45 3.27 -12.70
N THR A 238 -13.46 3.22 -14.04
CA THR A 238 -12.85 2.13 -14.83
C THR A 238 -11.76 2.66 -15.75
N HIS A 239 -10.61 1.99 -15.79
CA HIS A 239 -9.45 2.40 -16.57
C HIS A 239 -8.75 1.23 -17.24
N THR A 240 -8.14 1.49 -18.40
CA THR A 240 -7.17 0.60 -19.02
C THR A 240 -5.76 1.00 -18.62
N VAL A 241 -4.99 0.06 -18.07
CA VAL A 241 -3.66 0.28 -17.51
C VAL A 241 -2.66 -0.77 -18.02
N ASN A 242 -1.37 -0.55 -17.81
CA ASN A 242 -0.33 -1.51 -18.20
C ASN A 242 0.75 -1.58 -17.11
N VAL A 243 0.88 -2.75 -16.47
CA VAL A 243 1.86 -2.97 -15.39
C VAL A 243 3.30 -3.14 -15.87
N GLN A 244 3.51 -3.39 -17.17
CA GLN A 244 4.82 -3.51 -17.79
C GLN A 244 4.83 -2.84 -19.17
N PRO A 245 4.82 -1.50 -19.24
CA PRO A 245 4.85 -0.80 -20.51
C PRO A 245 6.15 -1.13 -21.26
N ILE A 246 6.04 -1.48 -22.54
CA ILE A 246 7.18 -1.87 -23.39
C ILE A 246 8.09 -0.66 -23.64
N VAL A 247 9.10 -0.40 -22.82
CA VAL A 247 10.06 0.68 -23.13
C VAL A 247 10.65 0.43 -24.51
N ALA A 248 10.38 1.33 -25.46
CA ALA A 248 10.82 1.21 -26.83
C ALA A 248 12.35 1.40 -26.89
N GLU A 249 13.10 0.35 -26.59
CA GLU A 249 14.45 0.26 -27.12
C GLU A 249 14.35 0.11 -28.63
N ARG A 250 15.08 1.00 -29.31
CA ARG A 250 15.06 1.21 -30.75
C ARG A 250 15.09 -0.10 -31.54
N GLN A 251 14.31 -0.10 -32.62
CA GLN A 251 14.29 -1.03 -33.76
C GLN A 251 13.30 -2.19 -33.69
N SER A 252 12.11 -2.01 -34.29
CA SER A 252 11.81 -2.67 -35.58
C SER A 252 10.49 -2.16 -36.15
N HIS A 253 10.55 -1.71 -37.40
CA HIS A 253 9.42 -1.32 -38.22
C HIS A 253 8.54 -2.54 -38.53
N ARG A 254 7.49 -2.80 -37.75
CA ARG A 254 6.21 -3.29 -38.28
C ARG A 254 5.11 -3.22 -37.24
N HIS A 255 4.20 -2.27 -37.49
CA HIS A 255 2.82 -2.21 -37.02
C HIS A 255 2.52 -2.80 -35.65
N ARG A 256 2.52 -1.93 -34.63
CA ARG A 256 1.65 -2.01 -33.45
C ARG A 256 1.65 -0.64 -32.77
N ARG A 257 0.53 0.09 -32.90
CA ARG A 257 0.29 1.38 -32.23
C ARG A 257 0.11 1.07 -30.75
N ASN A 258 1.20 1.11 -30.00
CA ASN A 258 1.23 0.75 -28.59
C ASN A 258 1.05 2.00 -27.73
N PHE A 259 0.28 1.87 -26.66
CA PHE A 259 -0.01 2.81 -25.56
C PHE A 259 1.06 3.89 -25.26
N LEU A 260 2.33 3.58 -25.48
CA LEU A 260 3.46 4.48 -25.30
C LEU A 260 3.56 5.62 -26.30
N ASN A 261 3.11 5.49 -27.55
CA ASN A 261 3.11 6.65 -28.46
C ASN A 261 2.20 7.76 -27.92
N LEU A 262 1.06 7.37 -27.32
CA LEU A 262 0.14 8.31 -26.68
C LEU A 262 0.76 9.00 -25.45
N ILE A 263 1.57 8.29 -24.67
CA ILE A 263 2.23 8.84 -23.48
C ILE A 263 3.49 9.64 -23.85
N TRP A 264 4.27 9.17 -24.82
CA TRP A 264 5.54 9.77 -25.23
C TRP A 264 5.33 11.10 -25.97
N ASP A 265 4.30 11.19 -26.82
CA ASP A 265 3.91 12.44 -27.49
C ASP A 265 3.42 13.47 -26.45
N ALA A 266 2.64 13.05 -25.45
CA ALA A 266 2.17 13.90 -24.35
C ALA A 266 3.29 14.45 -23.45
N ILE A 267 4.31 13.63 -23.14
CA ILE A 267 5.44 14.04 -22.28
C ILE A 267 6.39 15.00 -23.00
N LEU A 268 6.58 14.85 -24.31
CA LEU A 268 7.52 15.68 -25.09
C LEU A 268 6.93 16.99 -25.60
N GLU A 269 5.62 17.04 -25.88
CA GLU A 269 5.04 18.21 -26.55
C GLU A 269 4.49 19.28 -25.60
N GLY A 270 4.46 19.06 -24.28
CA GLY A 270 4.07 20.10 -23.32
C GLY A 270 2.69 20.72 -23.57
N HIS A 271 1.82 19.99 -24.27
CA HIS A 271 0.46 20.41 -24.58
C HIS A 271 -0.48 19.99 -23.46
N THR A 272 -1.15 20.98 -22.88
CA THR A 272 -2.10 20.83 -21.78
C THR A 272 -3.41 20.24 -22.27
N ASP A 273 -3.52 18.92 -22.27
CA ASP A 273 -4.82 18.25 -22.32
C ASP A 273 -5.04 17.36 -21.09
N THR A 274 -6.20 17.55 -20.48
CA THR A 274 -6.58 17.03 -19.16
C THR A 274 -6.64 15.50 -19.09
N GLU A 275 -6.76 14.81 -20.22
CA GLU A 275 -6.82 13.34 -20.29
C GLU A 275 -5.45 12.67 -20.44
N GLU A 276 -4.50 13.29 -21.12
CA GLU A 276 -3.15 12.73 -21.29
C GLU A 276 -2.37 12.74 -19.96
N ASN A 277 -2.54 13.81 -19.16
CA ASN A 277 -2.04 13.87 -17.79
C ASN A 277 -2.66 12.78 -16.88
N LYS A 278 -3.94 12.45 -17.08
CA LYS A 278 -4.60 11.36 -16.34
C LYS A 278 -4.08 9.98 -16.75
N ILE A 279 -3.74 9.78 -18.03
CA ILE A 279 -3.13 8.53 -18.50
C ILE A 279 -1.71 8.39 -17.95
N ALA A 280 -0.90 9.44 -18.00
CA ALA A 280 0.45 9.44 -17.43
C ALA A 280 0.44 9.23 -15.90
N ALA A 281 -0.55 9.79 -15.19
CA ALA A 281 -0.74 9.55 -13.75
C ALA A 281 -1.03 8.08 -13.40
N ARG A 282 -1.55 7.30 -14.36
CA ARG A 282 -1.85 5.87 -14.21
C ARG A 282 -0.73 4.95 -14.72
N ALA A 283 0.40 5.49 -15.19
CA ALA A 283 1.57 4.68 -15.49
C ALA A 283 2.19 4.17 -14.19
N PRO A 284 2.80 2.97 -14.17
CA PRO A 284 3.55 2.49 -13.01
C PRO A 284 4.67 3.45 -12.62
N GLN A 285 4.75 3.79 -11.33
CA GLN A 285 5.78 4.67 -10.77
C GLN A 285 6.59 3.93 -9.71
N ALA A 286 7.90 4.11 -9.72
CA ALA A 286 8.78 3.53 -8.71
C ALA A 286 8.66 4.27 -7.37
N ARG A 287 8.56 3.52 -6.28
CA ARG A 287 8.58 4.01 -4.89
C ARG A 287 9.98 3.93 -4.31
N ALA A 288 10.23 4.72 -3.28
CA ALA A 288 11.52 4.72 -2.56
C ALA A 288 11.83 3.39 -1.85
N ASP A 289 10.82 2.57 -1.56
CA ASP A 289 10.95 1.23 -0.95
C ASP A 289 11.28 0.12 -1.99
N GLY A 290 11.40 0.49 -3.26
CA GLY A 290 11.69 -0.40 -4.38
C GLY A 290 10.47 -1.14 -4.94
N TRP A 291 9.26 -0.87 -4.45
CA TRP A 291 8.02 -1.31 -5.09
C TRP A 291 7.61 -0.35 -6.21
N MET A 292 6.71 -0.79 -7.07
CA MET A 292 5.99 0.08 -7.99
C MET A 292 4.57 0.33 -7.47
N GLU A 293 4.04 1.50 -7.77
CA GLU A 293 2.62 1.82 -7.58
C GLU A 293 1.97 2.22 -8.89
N MET A 294 0.68 1.94 -9.01
CA MET A 294 -0.13 2.32 -10.16
C MET A 294 -1.55 2.65 -9.70
N GLU A 295 -2.07 3.81 -10.10
CA GLU A 295 -3.44 4.23 -9.76
C GLU A 295 -4.47 3.35 -10.48
N MET A 296 -5.36 2.73 -9.72
CA MET A 296 -6.46 1.90 -10.21
C MET A 296 -7.70 2.75 -10.52
N GLY A 297 -7.95 3.77 -9.69
CA GLY A 297 -9.08 4.68 -9.83
C GLY A 297 -9.36 5.46 -8.55
N GLU A 298 -10.36 6.35 -8.62
CA GLU A 298 -10.75 7.24 -7.52
C GLU A 298 -12.24 7.11 -7.18
N PHE A 299 -12.59 7.49 -5.96
CA PHE A 299 -13.96 7.54 -5.48
C PHE A 299 -14.10 8.59 -4.36
N TYR A 300 -15.29 9.15 -4.19
CA TYR A 300 -15.60 10.06 -3.10
C TYR A 300 -16.36 9.34 -2.00
N ASN A 301 -15.83 9.38 -0.78
CA ASN A 301 -16.46 8.79 0.41
C ASN A 301 -17.35 9.84 1.08
N ASP A 302 -18.66 9.81 0.82
CA ASP A 302 -19.61 10.78 1.39
C ASP A 302 -20.12 10.36 2.79
N GLU A 303 -20.59 11.34 3.57
CA GLU A 303 -21.14 11.11 4.91
C GLU A 303 -22.57 10.56 4.82
N GLY A 304 -22.73 9.23 4.79
CA GLY A 304 -24.05 8.56 4.86
C GLY A 304 -24.24 7.36 3.93
N GLU A 305 -23.30 7.09 3.03
CA GLU A 305 -23.29 5.87 2.21
C GLU A 305 -22.43 4.79 2.87
N ASP A 306 -23.02 4.06 3.82
CA ASP A 306 -22.42 2.82 4.32
C ASP A 306 -22.44 1.77 3.20
N GLY A 307 -21.26 1.32 2.79
CA GLY A 307 -21.11 0.37 1.68
C GLY A 307 -19.72 -0.25 1.63
N GLU A 308 -19.50 -1.10 0.63
CA GLU A 308 -18.18 -1.65 0.32
C GLU A 308 -17.57 -0.89 -0.86
N VAL A 309 -16.33 -0.46 -0.69
CA VAL A 309 -15.48 -0.05 -1.81
C VAL A 309 -14.92 -1.32 -2.44
N GLU A 310 -15.27 -1.57 -3.70
CA GLU A 310 -14.81 -2.70 -4.49
C GLU A 310 -13.72 -2.23 -5.47
N MET A 311 -12.59 -2.91 -5.47
CA MET A 311 -11.45 -2.63 -6.36
C MET A 311 -11.11 -3.89 -7.14
N SER A 312 -10.94 -3.79 -8.46
CA SER A 312 -10.56 -4.92 -9.31
C SER A 312 -9.41 -4.56 -10.23
N PHE A 313 -8.57 -5.55 -10.51
CA PHE A 313 -7.51 -5.53 -11.52
C PHE A 313 -7.60 -6.83 -12.32
N MET A 314 -7.84 -6.73 -13.62
CA MET A 314 -8.23 -7.84 -14.46
C MET A 314 -7.53 -7.85 -15.82
N GLU A 315 -7.24 -9.05 -16.31
CA GLU A 315 -6.89 -9.34 -17.71
C GLU A 315 -7.38 -10.75 -18.06
N VAL A 316 -8.61 -10.80 -18.56
CA VAL A 316 -9.36 -12.06 -18.77
C VAL A 316 -9.63 -12.36 -20.25
N GLU A 317 -9.57 -11.35 -21.11
CA GLU A 317 -9.97 -11.47 -22.52
C GLU A 317 -8.84 -11.92 -23.46
N GLY A 318 -7.57 -11.67 -23.09
CA GLY A 318 -6.43 -11.91 -23.98
C GLY A 318 -6.06 -13.38 -24.19
N GLY A 319 -6.41 -14.26 -23.26
CA GLY A 319 -6.05 -15.69 -23.29
C GLY A 319 -4.54 -16.00 -23.22
N HIS A 320 -3.67 -15.00 -23.27
CA HIS A 320 -2.21 -15.16 -23.22
C HIS A 320 -1.73 -15.49 -21.81
N TRP A 321 -0.72 -16.35 -21.72
CA TRP A 321 -0.10 -16.70 -20.44
C TRP A 321 0.73 -15.53 -19.91
N LYS A 322 0.50 -15.21 -18.63
CA LYS A 322 1.16 -14.14 -17.88
C LYS A 322 1.93 -14.72 -16.70
N SER A 323 3.10 -14.17 -16.40
CA SER A 323 3.94 -14.60 -15.25
C SER A 323 4.81 -13.46 -14.74
N GLY A 324 5.29 -13.59 -13.49
CA GLY A 324 6.26 -12.70 -12.87
C GLY A 324 5.69 -11.43 -12.24
N LEU A 325 4.38 -11.32 -12.08
CA LEU A 325 3.75 -10.22 -11.34
C LEU A 325 3.79 -10.54 -9.84
N ILE A 326 4.40 -9.69 -9.03
CA ILE A 326 4.50 -9.86 -7.58
C ILE A 326 3.66 -8.78 -6.90
N ILE A 327 2.66 -9.17 -6.13
CA ILE A 327 1.69 -8.27 -5.50
C ILE A 327 1.96 -8.15 -4.01
N GLN A 328 2.13 -6.91 -3.55
CA GLN A 328 2.13 -6.59 -2.13
C GLN A 328 0.72 -6.35 -1.61
N GLY A 329 -0.11 -5.64 -2.39
CA GLY A 329 -1.44 -5.27 -1.95
C GLY A 329 -2.06 -4.12 -2.74
N ILE A 330 -3.19 -3.62 -2.23
CA ILE A 330 -3.87 -2.42 -2.74
C ILE A 330 -3.89 -1.37 -1.63
N GLU A 331 -3.34 -0.20 -1.90
CA GLU A 331 -3.28 0.95 -0.99
C GLU A 331 -4.37 1.97 -1.32
N ILE A 332 -5.16 2.36 -0.32
CA ILE A 332 -6.24 3.34 -0.40
C ILE A 332 -5.77 4.58 0.37
N ARG A 333 -5.54 5.68 -0.36
CA ARG A 333 -5.03 6.93 0.22
C ARG A 333 -5.81 8.14 -0.29
N PRO A 334 -5.93 9.22 0.52
CA PRO A 334 -6.62 10.43 0.11
C PRO A 334 -5.96 11.07 -1.10
N LYS A 335 -6.77 11.51 -2.06
CA LYS A 335 -6.33 12.29 -3.21
C LYS A 335 -6.28 13.78 -2.81
N LYS A 336 -5.23 14.47 -3.23
CA LYS A 336 -5.01 15.89 -2.91
C LYS A 336 -5.87 16.82 -3.75
#